data_AF-A0A9D5N758-F1
#
_entry.id   AF-A0A9D5N758-F1
#
_cell.length_a   1.000
_cell.length_b   1.000
_cell.length_c   1.000
_cell.angle_alpha   90.00
_cell.angle_beta   90.00
_cell.angle_gamma   90.00
#
_symmetry.space_group_name_H-M   'P 1'
#
loop_
_entity.id
_entity.type
_entity.pdbx_description
1 polymer ?
#
loop_
_entity_poly.entity_id
_entity_poly.type
_entity_poly.pdbx_seq_one_letter_code
_entity_poly.pdbx_strand_id
1 'polypeptide(L)' 'MILISACLAGENCKYSGGNNEVPELKKLYEEGKAVLVCPEVMGGLSTPRIPCEIRNGRVYNTEGEDKTENYVRGAEIALK' A
#
# COMPACT_ATOMS: atom_id res chain seq x y z
N MET A 1 18.40 3.78 -4.23
CA MET A 1 17.15 4.42 -3.77
C MET A 1 16.36 3.40 -2.99
N ILE A 2 15.73 3.76 -1.87
CA ILE A 2 14.89 2.82 -1.10
C ILE A 2 13.40 3.10 -1.36
N LEU A 3 12.59 2.05 -1.35
CA LEU A 3 11.13 2.16 -1.39
C LEU A 3 10.60 2.15 0.05
N ILE A 4 9.63 3.02 0.33
CA ILE A 4 8.95 3.08 1.63
C ILE A 4 7.44 3.04 1.37
N SER A 5 6.72 2.27 2.19
CA SER A 5 5.26 2.29 2.19
C SER A 5 4.75 3.71 2.43
N ALA A 6 3.98 4.26 1.49
CA ALA A 6 3.53 5.65 1.49
C ALA A 6 2.80 6.04 2.79
N CYS A 7 2.02 5.11 3.35
CA CYS A 7 1.32 5.33 4.63
C CYS A 7 2.26 5.56 5.82
N LEU A 8 3.51 5.09 5.76
CA LEU A 8 4.53 5.35 6.78
C LEU A 8 5.17 6.73 6.61
N ALA A 9 5.01 7.39 5.46
CA ALA A 9 5.46 8.75 5.22
C ALA A 9 4.34 9.79 5.37
N GLY A 10 3.17 9.38 5.86
CA GLY A 10 2.03 10.27 6.12
C GLY A 10 0.96 10.29 5.04
N GLU A 11 1.10 9.53 3.96
CA GLU A 11 0.07 9.46 2.92
C GLU A 11 -1.18 8.71 3.41
N ASN A 12 -2.35 9.33 3.26
CA ASN A 12 -3.64 8.79 3.69
C ASN A 12 -4.15 7.70 2.72
N CYS A 13 -3.41 6.61 2.63
CA CYS A 13 -3.65 5.51 1.70
C CYS A 13 -3.96 4.16 2.39
N LYS A 14 -4.11 4.11 3.73
CA LYS A 14 -4.53 2.88 4.43
C LYS A 14 -5.95 2.49 4.05
N TYR A 15 -6.28 1.22 4.23
CA TYR A 15 -7.64 0.73 4.06
C TYR A 15 -8.68 1.54 4.87
N SER A 16 -8.30 2.05 6.04
CA SER A 16 -9.15 2.86 6.92
C SER A 16 -9.25 4.34 6.53
N GLY A 17 -8.60 4.79 5.44
CA GLY A 17 -8.59 6.19 5.01
C GLY A 17 -7.51 7.07 5.63
N GLY A 18 -6.77 6.57 6.63
CA GLY A 18 -5.71 7.31 7.32
C GLY A 18 -4.30 6.88 6.91
N ASN A 19 -3.33 7.20 7.75
CA ASN A 19 -1.92 6.83 7.60
C ASN A 19 -1.36 6.21 8.89
N ASN A 20 -0.09 5.83 8.87
CA ASN A 20 0.69 5.35 10.02
C ASN A 20 2.04 6.08 10.02
N GLU A 21 2.03 7.41 9.96
CA GLU A 21 3.25 8.21 9.82
C GLU A 21 4.33 7.79 10.83
N VAL A 22 5.54 7.57 10.32
CA VAL A 22 6.78 7.41 11.07
C VAL A 22 7.66 8.59 10.66
N PRO A 23 7.88 9.58 11.55
CA PRO A 23 8.55 10.84 11.20
C PRO A 23 9.91 10.66 10.52
N GLU A 24 10.67 9.64 10.92
CA GLU A 24 11.99 9.31 10.35
C GLU A 24 11.89 8.88 8.88
N LEU A 25 10.84 8.14 8.52
CA LEU A 25 10.63 7.67 7.14
C LEU A 25 10.11 8.79 6.24
N LYS A 26 9.25 9.67 6.77
CA LYS A 26 8.83 10.89 6.08
C LYS A 26 10.03 11.79 5.78
N LYS A 27 10.93 11.97 6.75
CA LYS A 27 12.16 12.74 6.56
C LYS A 27 13.05 12.17 5.44
N LEU A 28 13.19 10.84 5.34
CA LEU A 28 13.95 10.23 4.24
C LEU A 28 13.36 10.54 2.86
N TYR A 29 12.04 10.60 2.76
CA TYR A 29 11.36 11.02 1.54
C TYR A 29 11.58 12.51 1.24
N GLU A 30 11.40 13.39 2.23
CA GLU A 30 11.62 14.84 2.09
C GLU A 30 13.07 15.19 1.72
N GLU A 31 14.04 14.39 2.18
CA GLU A 31 15.46 14.50 1.81
C GLU A 31 15.79 13.91 0.43
N GLY A 32 14.80 13.37 -0.30
CA GLY A 32 14.98 12.76 -1.62
C GLY A 32 15.73 11.43 -1.60
N LYS A 33 15.81 10.76 -0.44
CA LYS A 33 16.52 9.47 -0.26
C LYS A 33 15.61 8.26 -0.45
N ALA A 34 14.29 8.47 -0.51
CA ALA A 34 13.29 7.42 -0.64
C ALA A 34 12.22 7.77 -1.69
N VAL A 35 11.57 6.73 -2.21
CA VAL A 35 10.37 6.84 -3.06
C VAL A 35 9.21 6.17 -2.34
N LEU A 36 8.06 6.84 -2.34
CA LEU A 36 6.85 6.34 -1.70
C LEU A 36 6.08 5.41 -2.63
N VAL A 37 5.60 4.29 -2.09
CA VAL A 37 4.79 3.33 -2.82
C VAL A 37 3.60 2.86 -2.00
N CYS A 38 2.45 2.69 -2.64
CA CYS A 38 1.30 1.98 -2.07
C CYS A 38 0.83 0.94 -3.09
N PRO A 39 1.32 -0.32 -3.00
CA PRO A 39 0.98 -1.35 -3.97
C PRO A 39 -0.53 -1.53 -4.13
N GLU A 40 -1.31 -1.42 -3.05
CA GLU A 40 -2.77 -1.57 -3.09
C GLU A 40 -3.46 -0.51 -3.95
N VAL A 41 -3.08 0.77 -3.81
CA VAL A 41 -3.64 1.87 -4.61
C VAL A 41 -3.13 1.80 -6.06
N MET A 42 -1.85 1.49 -6.26
CA MET A 42 -1.26 1.29 -7.59
C MET A 42 -1.91 0.09 -8.31
N GLY A 43 -2.34 -0.92 -7.55
CA GLY A 43 -3.13 -2.07 -7.98
C GLY A 43 -4.60 -1.76 -8.25
N GLY A 44 -5.05 -0.53 -8.01
CA GLY A 44 -6.40 -0.05 -8.33
C GLY A 44 -7.42 -0.11 -7.19
N LEU A 45 -7.02 -0.40 -5.95
CA LEU A 45 -7.93 -0.34 -4.81
C LEU A 45 -8.15 1.11 -4.35
N SER A 46 -9.37 1.41 -3.90
CA SER A 46 -9.74 2.72 -3.35
C SER A 46 -9.13 2.96 -1.97
N THR A 47 -9.21 4.21 -1.51
CA THR A 47 -9.02 4.57 -0.10
C THR A 47 -10.22 5.41 0.36
N PRO A 48 -10.99 4.99 1.40
CA PRO A 48 -10.87 3.73 2.14
C PRO A 48 -11.24 2.49 1.29
N ARG A 49 -10.96 1.31 1.82
CA ARG A 49 -11.31 -0.01 1.24
C ARG A 49 -11.53 -1.04 2.34
N ILE A 50 -12.22 -2.12 2.01
CA ILE A 50 -12.50 -3.23 2.92
C ILE A 50 -11.19 -3.95 3.27
N PRO A 51 -10.92 -4.29 4.56
CA PRO A 51 -9.73 -5.02 4.95
C PRO A 51 -9.58 -6.33 4.17
N CYS A 52 -8.36 -6.68 3.81
CA CYS A 52 -8.04 -7.89 3.06
C CYS A 52 -7.01 -8.76 3.79
N GLU A 53 -7.12 -10.08 3.61
CA GLU A 53 -6.22 -11.09 4.18
C GLU A 53 -5.78 -12.09 3.12
N ILE A 54 -4.56 -12.62 3.27
CA ILE A 54 -4.05 -13.70 2.43
C ILE A 54 -4.62 -15.03 2.94
N ARG A 55 -5.23 -15.81 2.04
CA ARG A 55 -5.77 -17.14 2.28
C ARG A 55 -5.33 -18.06 1.14
N ASN A 56 -4.51 -19.07 1.44
CA ASN A 56 -4.03 -20.05 0.46
C ASN A 56 -3.45 -19.43 -0.83
N GLY A 57 -2.62 -18.39 -0.69
CA GLY A 57 -1.96 -17.72 -1.82
C GLY A 57 -2.83 -16.73 -2.61
N ARG A 58 -4.06 -16.50 -2.18
CA ARG A 58 -4.99 -15.50 -2.74
C ARG A 58 -5.34 -14.45 -1.70
N VAL A 59 -5.81 -13.28 -2.14
CA VAL A 59 -6.16 -12.17 -1.25
C VAL A 59 -7.66 -11.93 -1.30
N TYR A 60 -8.33 -12.01 -0.15
CA TYR A 60 -9.77 -11.79 -0.04
C TYR A 60 -10.07 -10.68 0.94
N ASN A 61 -11.09 -9.88 0.65
CA ASN A 61 -11.63 -8.96 1.64
C ASN A 61 -12.53 -9.66 2.67
N THR A 62 -12.93 -8.95 3.71
CA THR A 62 -13.80 -9.50 4.76
C THR A 62 -15.21 -9.87 4.28
N GLU A 63 -15.63 -9.41 3.11
CA GLU A 63 -16.90 -9.79 2.46
C GLU A 63 -16.74 -11.02 1.55
N GLY A 64 -15.53 -11.55 1.40
CA GLY A 64 -15.24 -12.72 0.56
C GLY A 64 -14.96 -12.40 -0.91
N GLU A 65 -14.87 -11.13 -1.29
CA GLU A 65 -14.48 -10.74 -2.65
C GLU A 65 -12.98 -10.99 -2.86
N ASP A 66 -12.64 -11.60 -3.99
CA ASP A 66 -11.26 -11.84 -4.38
C ASP A 66 -10.61 -10.55 -4.91
N LYS A 67 -9.54 -10.10 -4.26
CA LYS A 67 -8.74 -8.93 -4.62
C LYS A 67 -7.32 -9.30 -5.07
N THR A 68 -7.07 -10.58 -5.36
CA THR A 68 -5.73 -11.10 -5.71
C THR A 68 -5.11 -10.33 -6.87
N GLU A 69 -5.87 -10.05 -7.93
CA GLU A 69 -5.36 -9.34 -9.11
C GLU A 69 -4.90 -7.93 -8.77
N ASN A 70 -5.62 -7.21 -7.90
CA ASN A 70 -5.20 -5.88 -7.44
C ASN A 70 -3.87 -5.95 -6.69
N TYR A 71 -3.72 -6.91 -5.77
CA TYR A 71 -2.49 -7.07 -4.98
C TYR A 71 -1.29 -7.51 -5.83
N VAL A 72 -1.48 -8.46 -6.76
CA VAL A 72 -0.43 -8.90 -7.69
C VAL A 72 -0.01 -7.76 -8.60
N ARG A 73 -0.96 -7.07 -9.24
CA ARG A 73 -0.67 -5.90 -10.08
C ARG A 73 0.09 -4.82 -9.30
N GLY A 74 -0.33 -4.55 -8.07
CA GLY A 74 0.34 -3.61 -7.18
C GLY A 74 1.80 -3.96 -6.92
N ALA A 75 2.07 -5.23 -6.62
CA ALA A 75 3.42 -5.75 -6.41
C ALA A 75 4.27 -5.67 -7.68
N GLU A 76 3.72 -6.01 -8.84
CA GLU A 76 4.41 -5.90 -10.13
C GLU A 76 4.77 -4.46 -10.49
N ILE A 77 3.89 -3.48 -10.23
CA ILE A 77 4.20 -2.07 -10.48
C ILE A 77 5.30 -1.59 -9.51
N ALA A 78 5.29 -2.04 -8.25
CA ALA A 78 6.31 -1.67 -7.26
C ALA A 78 7.70 -2.26 -7.53
N LEU A 79 7.80 -3.34 -8.33
CA LEU A 79 9.06 -3.98 -8.71
C LEU A 79 9.79 -3.26 -9.88
N LYS A 80 9.07 -2.41 -10.63
CA LYS A 80 9.61 -1.69 -11.78
C LYS A 80 10.40 -0.45 -11.36
#